data_AF-A0A4Q3D885-F1
#
_entry.id   AF-A0A4Q3D885-F1
#
_cell.length_a   1.000
_cell.length_b   1.000
_cell.length_c   1.000
_cell.angle_alpha   90.00
_cell.angle_beta   90.00
_cell.angle_gamma   90.00
#
_symmetry.space_group_name_H-M   'P 1'
#
loop_
_entity.id
_entity.type
_entity.pdbx_description
1 polymer ?
#
loop_
_entity_poly.entity_id
_entity_poly.type
_entity_poly.pdbx_seq_one_letter_code
_entity_poly.pdbx_strand_id
1 'polypeptide(L)'
;MSDPNSPNRFNEEKATYAVRGSETPDLEAGVAAIRNVVKTLPARPGVYRMQDARGDVLYVGKARALKNRVTNYTQVSRLSKRLQRMVAQTRSMTIVTTNNEAEALLLEAQLIKRYRPPYNVLLRDDKSFPFILL
;
A
#
# COMPACT_ATOMS: atom_id res chain seq x y z
N MET A 1 -29.36 -30.88 18.77
CA MET A 1 -28.78 -31.09 17.43
C MET A 1 -28.29 -29.73 16.96
N SER A 2 -26.98 -29.51 17.05
CA SER A 2 -26.34 -28.23 16.73
C SER A 2 -25.31 -28.53 15.65
N ASP A 3 -25.53 -28.03 14.43
CA ASP A 3 -24.62 -28.24 13.31
C ASP A 3 -23.30 -27.46 13.51
N PRO A 4 -22.12 -28.11 13.43
CA PRO A 4 -20.83 -27.49 13.73
C PRO A 4 -20.08 -26.95 12.50
N ASN A 5 -20.73 -26.70 11.35
CA ASN A 5 -20.01 -26.35 10.13
C ASN A 5 -20.62 -25.17 9.37
N SER A 6 -20.15 -23.96 9.70
CA SER A 6 -20.27 -22.80 8.80
C SER A 6 -18.98 -21.99 8.89
N PRO A 7 -18.05 -22.12 7.92
CA PRO A 7 -16.89 -21.27 7.88
C PRO A 7 -17.35 -19.90 7.42
N ASN A 8 -17.33 -18.92 8.32
CA ASN A 8 -17.42 -17.50 7.99
C ASN A 8 -16.12 -17.08 7.27
N ARG A 9 -15.94 -17.63 6.07
CA ARG A 9 -14.75 -17.59 5.23
C ARG A 9 -14.91 -16.37 4.32
N PHE A 10 -14.09 -15.37 4.58
CA PHE A 10 -13.84 -14.22 3.71
C PHE A 10 -14.96 -13.17 3.70
N ASN A 11 -14.75 -12.15 4.53
CA ASN A 11 -15.36 -10.83 4.38
C ASN A 11 -14.80 -10.13 3.13
N GLU A 12 -15.05 -10.70 1.95
CA GLU A 12 -14.67 -10.14 0.63
C GLU A 12 -15.53 -8.91 0.30
N GLU A 13 -16.79 -8.87 0.77
CA GLU A 13 -17.75 -7.84 0.39
C GLU A 13 -17.35 -6.41 0.79
N LYS A 14 -16.59 -6.22 1.88
CA LYS A 14 -16.09 -4.89 2.25
C LYS A 14 -14.86 -4.44 1.46
N ALA A 15 -14.07 -5.37 0.92
CA ALA A 15 -12.99 -5.04 -0.01
C ALA A 15 -13.53 -4.67 -1.40
N THR A 16 -14.72 -5.17 -1.75
CA THR A 16 -15.37 -4.92 -3.05
C THR A 16 -15.81 -3.46 -3.26
N TYR A 17 -16.00 -2.66 -2.19
CA TYR A 17 -16.43 -1.26 -2.35
C TYR A 17 -15.35 -0.33 -2.90
N ALA A 18 -14.05 -0.67 -2.80
CA ALA A 18 -12.97 0.16 -3.34
C ALA A 18 -12.70 -0.07 -4.84
N VAL A 19 -13.32 -1.08 -5.46
CA VAL A 19 -13.10 -1.42 -6.88
C VAL A 19 -14.33 -1.04 -7.71
N ARG A 20 -14.79 0.20 -7.58
CA ARG A 20 -15.76 0.79 -8.52
C ARG A 20 -15.10 1.86 -9.40
N GLY A 21 -13.86 1.63 -9.82
CA GLY A 21 -13.13 2.46 -10.79
C GLY A 21 -13.26 1.90 -12.20
N SER A 22 -13.99 2.60 -13.07
CA SER A 22 -14.15 2.31 -14.50
C SER A 22 -12.89 2.63 -15.31
N GLU A 23 -11.72 2.22 -14.84
CA GLU A 23 -10.47 2.40 -15.57
C GLU A 23 -9.78 1.06 -15.77
N THR A 24 -9.48 0.75 -17.03
CA THR A 24 -8.70 -0.42 -17.40
C THR A 24 -7.32 -0.35 -16.76
N PRO A 25 -6.88 -1.40 -16.04
CA PRO A 25 -5.52 -1.49 -15.51
C PRO A 25 -4.50 -1.29 -16.64
N ASP A 26 -3.57 -0.36 -16.44
CA ASP A 26 -2.49 -0.06 -17.38
C ASP A 26 -1.17 -0.07 -16.63
N LEU A 27 -0.42 -1.15 -16.83
CA LEU A 27 0.87 -1.38 -16.20
C LEU A 27 1.93 -0.37 -16.64
N GLU A 28 1.93 0.02 -17.90
CA GLU A 28 2.93 0.95 -18.44
C GLU A 28 2.73 2.35 -17.86
N ALA A 29 1.48 2.85 -17.88
CA ALA A 29 1.13 4.12 -17.27
C ALA A 29 1.47 4.14 -15.77
N GLY A 30 1.17 3.04 -15.06
CA GLY A 30 1.50 2.88 -13.65
C GLY A 30 3.00 2.93 -13.36
N VAL A 31 3.81 2.21 -14.14
CA VAL A 31 5.26 2.24 -14.02
C VAL A 31 5.81 3.64 -14.36
N ALA A 32 5.27 4.30 -15.37
CA ALA A 32 5.68 5.66 -15.75
C ALA A 32 5.42 6.67 -14.63
N ALA A 33 4.24 6.62 -14.00
CA ALA A 33 3.90 7.46 -12.85
C ALA A 33 4.89 7.25 -11.69
N ILE A 34 5.18 5.99 -11.35
CA ILE A 34 6.14 5.65 -10.29
C ILE A 34 7.55 6.14 -10.64
N ARG A 35 8.01 5.94 -11.89
CA ARG A 35 9.33 6.41 -12.35
C ARG A 35 9.49 7.92 -12.24
N ASN A 36 8.43 8.69 -12.53
CA ASN A 36 8.47 10.15 -12.39
C ASN A 36 8.66 10.57 -10.93
N VAL A 37 7.99 9.90 -10.00
CA VAL A 37 8.17 10.14 -8.55
C VAL A 37 9.58 9.75 -8.10
N VAL A 38 10.12 8.61 -8.56
CA VAL A 38 11.48 8.15 -8.18
C VAL A 38 12.56 9.20 -8.46
N LYS A 39 12.40 10.00 -9.52
CA LYS A 39 13.36 11.06 -9.88
C LYS A 39 13.45 12.16 -8.82
N THR A 40 12.38 12.40 -8.05
CA THR A 40 12.29 13.49 -7.06
C THR A 40 12.52 13.01 -5.63
N LEU A 41 12.60 11.68 -5.40
CA LEU A 41 12.67 11.12 -4.05
C LEU A 41 14.04 11.29 -3.38
N PRO A 42 14.08 11.74 -2.11
CA PRO A 42 15.29 11.71 -1.31
C PRO A 42 15.62 10.29 -0.81
N ALA A 43 16.90 10.07 -0.48
CA ALA A 43 17.35 8.88 0.24
C ALA A 43 17.13 9.07 1.76
N ARG A 44 15.87 9.25 2.17
CA ARG A 44 15.46 9.47 3.58
C ARG A 44 14.28 8.57 3.96
N PRO A 45 14.05 8.35 5.27
CA PRO A 45 12.89 7.61 5.73
C PRO A 45 11.59 8.36 5.48
N GLY A 46 10.50 7.61 5.40
CA GLY A 46 9.16 8.18 5.26
C GLY A 46 8.11 7.16 4.83
N VAL A 47 6.94 7.69 4.50
CA VAL A 47 5.76 6.93 4.08
C VAL A 47 5.35 7.37 2.68
N TYR A 48 4.97 6.41 1.84
CA TYR A 48 4.42 6.65 0.51
C TYR A 48 3.02 6.08 0.39
N ARG A 49 2.21 6.72 -0.44
CA ARG A 49 0.88 6.27 -0.83
C ARG A 49 0.82 6.13 -2.33
N MET A 50 0.28 5.03 -2.83
CA MET A 50 -0.08 4.87 -4.24
C MET A 50 -1.58 5.09 -4.38
N GLN A 51 -1.96 5.88 -5.38
CA GLN A 51 -3.33 6.30 -5.60
C GLN A 51 -3.75 6.02 -7.03
N ASP A 52 -5.02 5.71 -7.23
CA ASP A 52 -5.60 5.55 -8.57
C ASP A 52 -5.88 6.91 -9.25
N ALA A 53 -6.53 6.89 -10.41
CA ALA A 53 -6.91 8.10 -11.13
C ALA A 53 -7.91 8.99 -10.39
N ARG A 54 -8.71 8.42 -9.48
CA ARG A 54 -9.70 9.15 -8.68
C ARG A 54 -9.10 9.73 -7.41
N GLY A 55 -7.86 9.38 -7.10
CA GLY A 55 -7.14 9.78 -5.90
C GLY A 55 -7.34 8.83 -4.72
N ASP A 56 -8.05 7.72 -4.91
CA ASP A 56 -8.29 6.70 -3.88
C ASP A 56 -6.99 5.98 -3.54
N VAL A 57 -6.74 5.77 -2.24
CA VAL A 57 -5.49 5.17 -1.77
C VAL A 57 -5.53 3.66 -1.99
N LEU A 58 -4.71 3.18 -2.92
CA LEU A 58 -4.55 1.77 -3.25
C LEU A 58 -3.64 1.05 -2.25
N TYR A 59 -2.57 1.73 -1.83
CA TYR A 59 -1.55 1.16 -0.95
C TYR A 59 -0.84 2.23 -0.15
N VAL A 60 -0.46 1.90 1.09
CA VAL A 60 0.42 2.69 1.96
C VAL A 60 1.61 1.81 2.33
N GLY A 61 2.82 2.35 2.27
CA GLY A 61 4.01 1.68 2.78
C GLY A 61 5.04 2.64 3.36
N LYS A 62 5.84 2.17 4.30
CA LYS A 62 7.02 2.89 4.80
C LYS A 62 8.34 2.44 4.18
N ALA A 63 9.35 3.29 4.27
CA ALA A 63 10.71 2.97 3.87
C ALA A 63 11.74 3.65 4.77
N ARG A 64 12.90 3.00 4.97
CA ARG A 64 14.12 3.62 5.51
C ARG A 64 14.76 4.58 4.48
N ALA A 65 14.64 4.22 3.20
CA ALA A 65 15.06 5.01 2.06
C ALA A 65 13.97 4.95 0.99
N LEU A 66 13.19 6.03 0.87
CA LEU A 66 12.05 6.12 -0.06
C LEU A 66 12.46 5.81 -1.50
N LYS A 67 13.56 6.41 -1.99
CA LYS A 67 14.03 6.20 -3.36
C LYS A 67 14.24 4.71 -3.69
N ASN A 68 14.94 3.97 -2.82
CA ASN A 68 15.21 2.55 -3.04
C ASN A 68 13.92 1.73 -3.03
N ARG A 69 13.06 1.97 -2.03
CA ARG A 69 11.81 1.22 -1.88
C ARG A 69 10.86 1.44 -3.05
N VAL A 70 10.70 2.68 -3.49
CA VAL A 70 9.79 3.03 -4.60
C VAL A 70 10.33 2.51 -5.94
N THR A 71 11.66 2.55 -6.15
CA THR A 71 12.31 1.98 -7.35
C THR A 71 12.00 0.50 -7.54
N ASN A 72 11.84 -0.28 -6.46
CA ASN A 72 11.51 -1.71 -6.58
C ASN A 72 10.19 -1.96 -7.32
N TYR A 73 9.22 -1.05 -7.24
CA TYR A 73 7.95 -1.19 -7.94
C TYR A 73 8.06 -0.98 -9.46
N THR A 74 9.18 -0.44 -9.96
CA THR A 74 9.41 -0.33 -11.40
C THR A 74 10.01 -1.61 -11.99
N GLN A 75 10.44 -2.56 -11.14
CA GLN A 75 10.98 -3.86 -11.54
C GLN A 75 9.85 -4.91 -11.59
N VAL A 76 8.91 -4.72 -12.51
CA VAL A 76 7.62 -5.44 -12.52
C VAL A 76 7.76 -6.97 -12.49
N SER A 77 8.74 -7.53 -13.20
CA SER A 77 9.00 -8.97 -13.24
C SER A 77 9.32 -9.60 -11.88
N ARG A 78 9.77 -8.79 -10.91
CA ARG A 78 10.08 -9.22 -9.54
C ARG A 78 8.91 -9.04 -8.58
N LEU A 79 7.82 -8.43 -9.03
CA LEU A 79 6.64 -8.18 -8.20
C LEU A 79 5.69 -9.38 -8.22
N SER A 80 5.02 -9.62 -7.09
CA SER A 80 3.91 -10.57 -7.05
C SER A 80 2.74 -10.07 -7.91
N LYS A 81 1.89 -10.99 -8.41
CA LYS A 81 0.71 -10.64 -9.22
C LYS A 81 -0.18 -9.57 -8.57
N ARG A 82 -0.30 -9.61 -7.24
CA ARG A 82 -1.04 -8.62 -6.45
C ARG A 82 -0.45 -7.21 -6.57
N LEU A 83 0.87 -7.09 -6.45
CA LEU A 83 1.56 -5.81 -6.59
C LEU A 83 1.60 -5.34 -8.05
N GLN A 84 1.66 -6.25 -9.03
CA GLN A 84 1.54 -5.89 -10.44
C GLN A 84 0.17 -5.23 -10.74
N ARG A 85 -0.93 -5.79 -10.19
CA ARG A 85 -2.28 -5.19 -10.31
C ARG A 85 -2.37 -3.81 -9.66
N MET A 86 -1.79 -3.67 -8.47
CA MET A 86 -1.69 -2.38 -7.78
C MET A 86 -0.96 -1.35 -8.64
N VAL A 87 0.23 -1.71 -9.15
CA VAL A 87 1.01 -0.82 -10.02
C VAL A 87 0.22 -0.43 -11.27
N ALA A 88 -0.49 -1.37 -11.90
CA ALA A 88 -1.30 -1.08 -13.08
C ALA A 88 -2.47 -0.09 -12.84
N GLN A 89 -2.91 0.05 -11.59
CA GLN A 89 -3.95 1.01 -11.19
C GLN A 89 -3.36 2.33 -10.69
N THR A 90 -2.08 2.38 -10.29
CA THR A 90 -1.43 3.58 -9.79
C THR A 90 -1.38 4.67 -10.87
N ARG A 91 -1.78 5.88 -10.52
CA ARG A 91 -1.66 7.10 -11.36
C ARG A 91 -0.90 8.21 -10.68
N SER A 92 -0.91 8.24 -9.35
CA SER A 92 -0.16 9.21 -8.57
C SER A 92 0.40 8.59 -7.29
N MET A 93 1.38 9.28 -6.70
CA MET A 93 1.89 8.94 -5.38
C MET A 93 1.98 10.17 -4.50
N THR A 94 1.63 10.01 -3.23
CA THR A 94 1.90 11.03 -2.21
C THR A 94 3.01 10.55 -1.28
N ILE A 95 3.96 11.44 -0.98
CA ILE A 95 5.15 11.13 -0.18
C ILE A 95 5.18 12.04 1.05
N VAL A 96 5.47 11.45 2.20
CA VAL A 96 5.75 12.19 3.45
C VAL A 96 7.07 11.69 4.01
N THR A 97 8.08 12.56 4.04
CA THR A 97 9.37 12.25 4.68
C THR A 97 9.24 12.39 6.19
N THR A 98 9.99 11.56 6.93
CA THR A 98 10.07 11.62 8.39
C THR A 98 11.53 11.80 8.82
N ASN A 99 11.75 12.13 10.10
CA ASN A 99 13.10 12.29 10.64
C ASN A 99 13.76 10.94 10.91
N ASN A 100 12.96 9.95 11.29
CA ASN A 100 13.42 8.61 11.64
C ASN A 100 12.41 7.53 11.22
N GLU A 101 12.80 6.27 11.44
CA GLU A 101 11.99 5.10 11.07
C GLU A 101 10.79 4.87 11.98
N ALA A 102 10.87 5.28 13.26
CA ALA A 102 9.78 5.14 14.22
C ALA A 102 8.61 6.05 13.86
N GLU A 103 8.88 7.30 13.48
CA GLU A 103 7.88 8.22 12.93
C GLU A 103 7.23 7.66 11.67
N ALA A 104 8.02 7.08 10.76
CA ALA A 104 7.48 6.47 9.53
C ALA A 104 6.56 5.27 9.86
N LEU A 105 6.92 4.47 10.86
CA LEU A 105 6.09 3.35 11.34
C LEU A 105 4.75 3.83 11.91
N LEU A 106 4.78 4.84 12.79
CA LEU A 106 3.57 5.41 13.38
C LEU A 106 2.65 6.03 12.33
N LEU A 107 3.22 6.83 11.42
CA LEU A 107 2.47 7.48 10.35
C LEU A 107 1.87 6.43 9.40
N GLU A 108 2.63 5.41 9.00
CA GLU A 108 2.12 4.32 8.16
C GLU A 108 0.91 3.65 8.81
N ALA A 109 1.02 3.26 10.09
CA ALA A 109 -0.07 2.62 10.82
C ALA A 109 -1.33 3.49 10.89
N GLN A 110 -1.16 4.79 11.16
CA GLN A 110 -2.26 5.76 11.14
C GLN A 110 -2.93 5.86 9.77
N LEU A 111 -2.13 5.93 8.69
CA LEU A 111 -2.66 6.05 7.32
C LEU A 111 -3.33 4.76 6.84
N ILE A 112 -2.79 3.58 7.17
CA ILE A 112 -3.43 2.29 6.88
C ILE A 112 -4.77 2.19 7.62
N LYS A 113 -4.82 2.57 8.90
CA LYS A 113 -6.06 2.57 9.69
C LYS A 113 -7.11 3.54 9.11
N ARG A 114 -6.66 4.71 8.65
CA ARG A 114 -7.51 5.76 8.06
C ARG A 114 -8.09 5.36 6.71
N TYR A 115 -7.26 4.87 5.80
CA TYR A 115 -7.67 4.63 4.41
C TYR A 115 -8.10 3.18 4.12
N ARG A 116 -7.69 2.21 4.95
CA ARG A 116 -7.88 0.76 4.73
C ARG A 116 -7.64 0.34 3.27
N PRO A 117 -6.44 0.61 2.72
CA PRO A 117 -6.19 0.45 1.30
C PRO A 117 -6.35 -1.02 0.86
N PRO A 118 -6.91 -1.28 -0.33
CA PRO A 118 -7.22 -2.65 -0.78
C PRO A 118 -5.98 -3.53 -0.95
N TYR A 119 -4.79 -2.94 -1.23
CA TYR A 119 -3.55 -3.70 -1.39
C TYR A 119 -2.70 -3.76 -0.12
N ASN A 120 -3.13 -3.21 1.01
CA ASN A 120 -2.51 -3.48 2.30
C ASN A 120 -3.09 -4.79 2.85
N VAL A 121 -2.24 -5.80 3.08
CA VAL A 121 -2.69 -7.00 3.81
C VAL A 121 -2.88 -6.57 5.25
N LEU A 122 -4.13 -6.41 5.67
CA LEU A 122 -4.46 -6.26 7.08
C LEU A 122 -4.27 -7.63 7.73
N LEU A 123 -3.13 -7.84 8.38
CA LEU A 123 -3.01 -8.92 9.35
C LEU A 123 -3.99 -8.57 10.48
N ARG A 124 -5.10 -9.31 10.55
CA ARG A 124 -5.93 -9.34 11.76
C ARG A 124 -5.14 -10.15 12.78
N ASP A 125 -4.31 -9.46 13.54
CA ASP A 125 -3.77 -10.01 14.78
C ASP A 125 -3.99 -8.94 15.85
N ASP A 126 -4.76 -9.30 16.87
CA ASP A 126 -5.06 -8.49 18.06
C ASP A 126 -3.81 -8.42 18.98
N LYS A 127 -2.66 -8.09 18.40
CA LYS A 127 -1.38 -7.99 19.11
C LYS A 127 -0.79 -6.63 18.84
N SER A 128 -1.17 -5.72 19.74
CA SER A 128 -0.41 -4.60 20.26
C SER A 128 1.04 -4.58 19.78
N PHE A 129 1.46 -3.46 19.18
CA PHE A 129 2.85 -3.12 18.85
C PHE A 129 3.83 -3.63 19.92
N PRO A 130 4.52 -4.77 19.71
CA PRO A 130 5.59 -5.16 20.60
C PRO A 130 6.86 -4.45 20.12
N PHE A 131 7.64 -3.93 21.05
CA PHE A 131 8.96 -3.29 20.87
C PHE A 131 8.95 -1.79 20.56
N ILE A 132 8.62 -0.99 21.59
CA ILE A 132 9.47 0.15 21.97
C ILE A 132 10.41 -0.42 23.03
N LEU A 133 11.69 -0.61 22.70
CA LEU A 133 12.72 -0.89 23.69
C LEU A 133 13.44 0.43 23.98
N LEU A 134 13.45 0.83 25.25
CA LEU A 134 14.16 1.97 25.81
C LEU A 134 15.68 1.78 25.72
#